data_AF-A0A1W2BPG2-F1
#
_entry.id   AF-A0A1W2BPG2-F1
#
_cell.length_a   1.000
_cell.length_b   1.000
_cell.length_c   1.000
_cell.angle_alpha   90.00
_cell.angle_beta   90.00
_cell.angle_gamma   90.00
#
_symmetry.space_group_name_H-M   'P 1'
#
loop_
_entity.id
_entity.type
_entity.pdbx_description
1 polymer ?
#
loop_
_entity_poly.entity_id
_entity_poly.type
_entity_poly.pdbx_seq_one_letter_code
_entity_poly.pdbx_strand_id
1 'polypeptide(L)' 'MCQNIIIKEVELLLGRTTPMGTEEYLLDKFKKEGREEGRHAEALEIAAEMKKDKFLIETISKLTKLSIEEIKAL' A
#
# COMPACT_ATOMS: atom_id res chain seq x y z
N MET A 1 -22.24 29.64 1.53
CA MET A 1 -21.64 29.10 0.28
C MET A 1 -20.25 28.50 0.47
N CYS A 2 -19.60 28.59 1.65
CA CYS A 2 -18.22 28.09 1.83
C CYS A 2 -18.09 26.58 2.11
N GLN A 3 -19.14 25.90 2.59
CA GLN A 3 -19.08 24.45 2.86
C GLN A 3 -18.82 23.61 1.60
N ASN A 4 -19.30 24.05 0.43
CA ASN A 4 -19.11 23.32 -0.83
C ASN A 4 -17.68 23.37 -1.38
N ILE A 5 -16.87 24.35 -1.00
CA ILE A 5 -15.48 24.46 -1.48
C ILE A 5 -14.61 23.47 -0.72
N ILE A 6 -14.74 23.43 0.61
CA ILE A 6 -13.97 22.52 1.48
C ILE A 6 -14.30 21.06 1.15
N ILE A 7 -15.57 20.72 0.91
CA ILE A 7 -15.96 19.35 0.57
C ILE A 7 -15.32 18.89 -0.75
N LYS A 8 -15.23 19.75 -1.76
CA LYS A 8 -14.59 19.43 -3.05
C LYS A 8 -13.08 19.25 -2.92
N GLU A 9 -12.42 20.06 -2.10
CA GLU A 9 -10.98 19.91 -1.84
C GLU A 9 -10.67 18.61 -1.10
N VAL A 10 -11.51 18.22 -0.14
CA VAL A 10 -11.38 16.95 0.60
C VAL A 10 -11.59 15.74 -0.34
N GLU A 11 -12.51 15.83 -1.29
CA GLU A 11 -12.73 14.79 -2.29
C GLU A 11 -11.51 14.61 -3.22
N LEU A 12 -10.90 15.72 -3.65
CA LEU A 12 -9.70 15.69 -4.49
C LEU A 12 -8.47 15.09 -3.80
N LEU A 13 -8.26 15.42 -2.53
CA LEU A 13 -7.04 14.99 -1.81
C LEU A 13 -7.16 13.61 -1.18
N LEU A 14 -8.36 13.23 -0.72
CA LEU A 14 -8.56 12.05 0.12
C LEU A 14 -9.62 11.10 -0.46
N GLY A 15 -10.23 11.43 -1.60
CA GLY A 15 -11.22 10.59 -2.27
C GLY A 15 -12.54 10.43 -1.49
N ARG A 16 -12.83 11.37 -0.57
CA ARG A 16 -13.97 11.29 0.35
C ARG A 16 -14.80 12.57 0.31
N THR A 17 -16.11 12.43 0.43
CA THR A 17 -17.05 13.56 0.38
C THR A 17 -17.40 14.13 1.76
N THR A 18 -17.00 13.46 2.84
CA THR A 18 -17.27 13.88 4.23
C THR A 18 -15.98 14.27 4.96
N PRO A 19 -15.96 15.45 5.62
CA PRO A 19 -14.85 15.83 6.49
C PRO A 19 -14.83 14.92 7.73
N MET A 20 -13.63 14.55 8.16
CA MET A 20 -13.38 13.63 9.27
C MET A 20 -12.67 14.37 10.40
N GLY A 21 -12.88 13.94 11.65
CA GLY A 21 -12.13 14.46 12.78
C GLY A 21 -10.65 14.09 12.72
N THR A 22 -9.79 14.83 13.44
CA THR A 22 -8.35 14.59 13.46
C THR A 22 -7.98 13.19 13.97
N GLU A 23 -8.65 12.72 15.03
CA GLU A 23 -8.42 11.40 15.62
C GLU A 23 -8.77 10.26 14.64
N GLU A 24 -9.95 10.35 14.02
CA GLU A 24 -10.40 9.36 13.05
C GLU A 24 -9.50 9.33 11.80
N TYR A 25 -8.96 10.48 11.38
CA TYR A 25 -7.99 10.57 10.29
C TYR A 25 -6.67 9.85 10.61
N LEU A 26 -6.15 10.06 11.83
CA LEU A 26 -4.94 9.39 12.28
C LEU A 26 -5.14 7.87 12.33
N LEU A 27 -6.26 7.41 12.88
CA LEU A 27 -6.59 5.98 12.93
C LEU A 27 -6.73 5.35 11.54
N ASP A 28 -7.37 6.03 10.58
CA ASP A 28 -7.45 5.55 9.19
C ASP A 28 -6.07 5.47 8.53
N LYS A 29 -5.21 6.47 8.76
CA LYS A 29 -3.84 6.49 8.27
C LYS A 29 -3.03 5.31 8.79
N PHE A 30 -3.04 5.07 10.11
CA PHE A 30 -2.34 3.93 10.71
C PHE A 30 -2.86 2.58 10.19
N LYS A 31 -4.18 2.43 10.01
CA LYS A 31 -4.77 1.21 9.43
C LYS A 31 -4.40 1.01 7.96
N LYS A 32 -4.18 2.08 7.20
CA LYS A 32 -3.72 1.99 5.81
C LYS A 32 -2.25 1.58 5.75
N GLU A 33 -1.41 2.22 6.55
CA GLU A 33 0.02 1.89 6.68
C GLU A 33 0.21 0.43 7.10
N GLY A 34 -0.46 -0.04 8.16
CA GLY A 34 -0.36 -1.44 8.60
C GLY A 34 -0.84 -2.46 7.55
N ARG A 35 -1.80 -2.10 6.69
CA ARG A 35 -2.23 -2.94 5.56
C ARG A 35 -1.22 -2.93 4.41
N GLU A 36 -0.51 -1.84 4.20
CA GLU A 36 0.57 -1.78 3.20
C GLU A 36 1.78 -2.57 3.66
N GLU A 37 2.19 -2.42 4.92
CA GLU A 37 3.24 -3.22 5.55
C GLU A 37 2.93 -4.72 5.50
N GLY A 38 1.70 -5.12 5.86
CA GLY A 38 1.29 -6.52 5.79
C GLY A 38 1.34 -7.09 4.36
N ARG A 39 0.89 -6.32 3.35
CA ARG A 39 0.97 -6.73 1.94
C ARG A 39 2.40 -6.83 1.43
N HIS A 40 3.29 -5.94 1.87
CA HIS A 40 4.70 -6.01 1.52
C HIS A 40 5.38 -7.23 2.15
N ALA A 41 5.10 -7.50 3.43
CA ALA A 41 5.59 -8.70 4.12
C ALA A 41 5.12 -10.00 3.44
N GLU A 42 3.84 -10.09 3.06
CA GLU A 42 3.29 -11.23 2.33
C GLU A 42 3.97 -11.41 0.96
N ALA A 43 4.20 -10.31 0.23
CA ALA A 43 4.91 -10.34 -1.05
C ALA A 43 6.36 -10.83 -0.91
N LEU A 44 7.05 -10.48 0.19
CA LEU A 44 8.39 -10.98 0.49
C LEU A 44 8.40 -12.47 0.79
N GLU A 45 7.42 -12.96 1.56
CA GLU A 45 7.28 -14.38 1.89
C GLU A 45 7.03 -15.20 0.62
N ILE A 46 6.08 -14.77 -0.22
CA ILE A 46 5.79 -15.41 -1.52
C ILE A 46 7.06 -15.39 -2.40
N ALA A 47 7.77 -14.27 -2.49
CA ALA A 47 9.00 -14.18 -3.27
C ALA A 47 10.08 -15.13 -2.76
N ALA A 48 10.20 -15.33 -1.44
CA ALA A 48 11.14 -16.26 -0.83
C ALA A 48 10.78 -17.73 -1.15
N GLU A 49 9.49 -18.08 -1.14
CA GLU A 49 9.01 -19.41 -1.57
C GLU A 49 9.29 -19.66 -3.06
N MET A 50 8.93 -18.70 -3.92
CA MET A 50 9.21 -18.79 -5.35
C MET A 50 10.71 -18.91 -5.66
N LYS A 51 11.56 -18.26 -4.87
CA LYS A 51 13.01 -18.36 -4.99
C LYS A 51 13.52 -19.76 -4.61
N LYS A 52 12.95 -20.38 -3.57
CA LYS A 52 13.23 -21.79 -3.21
C LYS A 52 12.83 -22.75 -4.32
N ASP A 53 11.71 -22.47 -5.00
CA ASP A 53 11.22 -23.23 -6.15
C ASP A 53 11.95 -22.92 -7.47
N LYS A 54 13.01 -22.09 -7.43
CA LYS A 54 13.89 -21.73 -8.56
C LYS A 54 13.18 -21.00 -9.70
N PHE A 55 12.13 -20.24 -9.41
CA PHE A 55 11.54 -19.33 -10.40
C PHE A 55 12.53 -18.24 -10.83
N LEU A 56 12.38 -17.76 -12.06
CA LEU A 56 13.18 -16.64 -12.57
C LEU A 56 12.87 -15.36 -11.79
N ILE A 57 13.91 -14.60 -11.45
CA ILE A 57 13.79 -13.34 -10.68
C ILE A 57 12.87 -12.34 -11.39
N GLU A 58 12.89 -12.29 -12.73
CA GLU A 58 11.99 -11.44 -13.52
C GLU A 58 10.51 -11.83 -13.36
N THR A 59 10.22 -13.13 -13.26
CA THR A 59 8.86 -13.63 -13.04
C THR A 59 8.40 -13.31 -11.62
N ILE A 60 9.28 -13.49 -10.63
CA ILE A 60 8.99 -13.12 -9.23
C ILE A 60 8.68 -11.63 -9.14
N SER A 61 9.52 -10.77 -9.72
CA SER A 61 9.33 -9.31 -9.73
C SER A 61 8.01 -8.89 -10.38
N LYS A 62 7.60 -9.53 -11.47
CA LYS A 62 6.30 -9.26 -12.11
C LYS A 62 5.10 -9.66 -11.26
N LEU A 63 5.20 -10.76 -10.52
CA LEU A 63 4.09 -11.31 -9.73
C LEU A 63 3.96 -10.64 -8.36
N THR A 64 5.06 -10.41 -7.66
CA THR A 64 5.07 -9.83 -6.31
C THR A 64 5.17 -8.30 -6.33
N LYS A 65 5.46 -7.71 -7.49
CA LYS A 65 5.74 -6.27 -7.69
C LYS A 65 6.92 -5.76 -6.85
N LEU A 66 7.73 -6.66 -6.32
CA LEU A 66 8.98 -6.31 -5.64
C LEU A 66 10.05 -5.92 -6.65
N SER A 67 10.97 -5.07 -6.21
CA SER A 67 12.14 -4.75 -7.02
C SER A 67 13.06 -5.96 -7.16
N ILE A 68 13.80 -6.00 -8.26
CA ILE A 68 14.79 -7.06 -8.52
C ILE A 68 15.87 -7.07 -7.41
N GLU A 69 16.19 -5.91 -6.86
CA GLU A 69 17.17 -5.76 -5.77
C GLU A 69 16.67 -6.41 -4.48
N GLU A 70 15.42 -6.16 -4.08
CA GLU A 70 14.79 -6.81 -2.93
C GLU A 70 14.78 -8.34 -3.10
N ILE A 71 14.42 -8.85 -4.27
CA ILE A 71 14.37 -10.31 -4.53
C ILE A 71 15.77 -10.95 -4.51
N LYS A 72 16.81 -10.21 -4.91
CA LYS A 72 18.20 -10.68 -4.81
C LYS A 72 18.69 -10.73 -3.36
N ALA A 73 18.25 -9.79 -2.53
CA ALA A 73 18.62 -9.69 -1.11
C ALA A 73 17.91 -10.72 -0.21
N LEU A 74 16.75 -11.26 -0.63
CA LEU A 74 16.08 -12.41 0.00
C LEU A 74 16.95 -13.68 0.01
#